data_AF-A0A9X7N6K7-F1
#
_entry.id   AF-A0A9X7N6K7-F1
#
_cell.length_a   1.000
_cell.length_b   1.000
_cell.length_c   1.000
_cell.angle_alpha   90.00
_cell.angle_beta   90.00
_cell.angle_gamma   90.00
#
_symmetry.space_group_name_H-M   'P 1'
#
loop_
_entity.id
_entity.type
_entity.pdbx_description
1 polymer ?
#
loop_
_entity_poly.entity_id
_entity_poly.type
_entity_poly.pdbx_seq_one_letter_code
_entity_poly.pdbx_strand_id
1 'polypeptide(L)'
;MPSGHYRVPYRGSDYYFNDGYWYRPYGSRYVVVTPPYGVRVRYLPSYAEQVWIGSIGYFLAAGTYYLWQAGSQDYEVVEPPQQVASVAQSAYDVMAYPMYNQGPDQQARDRYECHRWAADQSGFDPALASYAPPAYVADNYRRALTACLSGRGYSVN
;
A
#
# COMPACT_ATOMS: atom_id res chain seq x y z
N MET A 1 14.12 -11.34 -23.72
CA MET A 1 13.74 -10.95 -22.34
C MET A 1 14.96 -11.12 -21.44
N PRO A 2 15.23 -10.23 -20.48
CA PRO A 2 16.32 -10.44 -19.52
C PRO A 2 16.13 -11.74 -18.71
N SER A 3 17.23 -12.32 -18.24
CA SER A 3 17.21 -13.43 -17.27
C SER A 3 16.60 -12.98 -15.94
N GLY A 4 15.91 -13.89 -15.23
CA GLY A 4 15.30 -13.59 -13.92
C GLY A 4 13.90 -12.96 -13.95
N HIS A 5 13.12 -13.22 -15.01
CA HIS A 5 11.74 -12.75 -15.08
C HIS A 5 10.75 -13.75 -14.49
N TYR A 6 9.65 -13.24 -13.95
CA TYR A 6 8.54 -14.03 -13.41
C TYR A 6 7.30 -13.90 -14.31
N ARG A 7 6.76 -15.02 -14.79
CA ARG A 7 5.48 -15.05 -15.54
C ARG A 7 4.33 -14.89 -14.55
N VAL A 8 3.44 -13.94 -14.81
CA VAL A 8 2.26 -13.61 -14.01
C VAL A 8 1.02 -13.74 -14.91
N PRO A 9 0.37 -14.91 -14.95
CA PRO A 9 -0.90 -15.07 -15.65
C PRO A 9 -2.00 -14.26 -14.96
N TYR A 10 -2.76 -13.47 -15.72
CA TYR A 10 -3.86 -12.67 -15.17
C TYR A 10 -4.99 -12.49 -16.18
N ARG A 11 -6.20 -12.91 -15.81
CA ARG A 11 -7.43 -12.79 -16.62
C ARG A 11 -7.25 -13.23 -18.08
N GLY A 12 -6.58 -14.36 -18.30
CA GLY A 12 -6.36 -14.94 -19.63
C GLY A 12 -5.24 -14.29 -20.46
N SER A 13 -4.49 -13.34 -19.89
CA SER A 13 -3.29 -12.76 -20.51
C SER A 13 -2.04 -13.11 -19.69
N ASP A 14 -0.94 -13.30 -20.39
CA ASP A 14 0.37 -13.46 -19.76
C ASP A 14 1.08 -12.12 -19.64
N TYR A 15 1.41 -11.79 -18.39
CA TYR A 15 2.30 -10.70 -18.06
C TYR A 15 3.61 -11.26 -17.54
N TYR A 16 4.65 -10.45 -17.61
CA TYR A 16 5.94 -10.82 -17.07
C TYR A 16 6.51 -9.67 -16.26
N PHE A 17 7.02 -9.98 -15.07
CA PHE A 17 7.60 -9.01 -14.15
C PHE A 17 9.11 -9.21 -14.07
N ASN A 18 9.88 -8.13 -14.18
CA ASN A 18 11.32 -8.16 -14.00
C ASN A 18 11.80 -6.79 -13.50
N ASP A 19 12.50 -6.80 -12.37
CA ASP A 19 13.12 -5.62 -11.74
C ASP A 19 12.20 -4.40 -11.61
N GLY A 20 10.95 -4.62 -11.20
CA GLY A 20 9.92 -3.57 -11.03
C GLY A 20 9.12 -3.25 -12.29
N TYR A 21 9.60 -3.63 -13.48
CA TYR A 21 8.92 -3.37 -14.75
C TYR A 21 8.02 -4.53 -15.17
N TRP A 22 6.91 -4.19 -15.81
CA TRP A 22 5.94 -5.14 -16.35
C TRP A 22 6.03 -5.21 -17.86
N TYR A 23 5.91 -6.42 -18.40
CA TYR A 23 6.07 -6.70 -19.82
C TYR A 23 4.93 -7.56 -20.35
N ARG A 24 4.65 -7.42 -21.65
CA ARG A 24 3.80 -8.34 -22.41
C ARG A 24 4.49 -8.76 -23.72
N PRO A 25 4.19 -9.96 -24.23
CA PRO A 25 4.63 -10.37 -25.56
C PRO A 25 3.92 -9.54 -26.62
N TYR A 26 4.69 -9.06 -27.59
CA TYR A 26 4.22 -8.36 -28.78
C TYR A 26 5.01 -8.87 -30.00
N GLY A 27 4.42 -9.80 -30.74
CA GLY A 27 5.14 -10.53 -31.79
C GLY A 27 6.32 -11.31 -31.21
N SER A 28 7.52 -11.09 -31.75
CA SER A 28 8.77 -11.72 -31.27
C SER A 28 9.46 -10.98 -30.13
N ARG A 29 8.95 -9.82 -29.70
CA ARG A 29 9.55 -8.96 -28.66
C ARG A 29 8.66 -8.84 -27.43
N TYR A 30 9.25 -8.33 -26.35
CA TYR A 30 8.53 -7.93 -25.14
C TYR A 30 8.52 -6.41 -25.06
N VAL A 31 7.38 -5.84 -24.67
CA VAL A 31 7.22 -4.39 -24.50
C VAL A 31 6.86 -4.10 -23.05
N VAL A 32 7.40 -2.99 -22.51
CA VAL A 32 7.02 -2.49 -21.18
C VAL A 32 5.57 -2.02 -21.23
N VAL A 33 4.78 -2.40 -20.23
CA VAL A 33 3.37 -2.02 -20.09
C VAL A 33 3.07 -1.55 -18.68
N THR A 34 2.02 -0.77 -18.53
CA THR A 34 1.40 -0.56 -17.22
C THR A 34 0.73 -1.87 -16.78
N PRO A 35 1.01 -2.38 -15.56
CA PRO A 35 0.33 -3.56 -15.06
C PRO A 35 -1.17 -3.29 -14.85
N PRO A 36 -2.04 -4.28 -15.08
CA PRO A 36 -3.43 -4.16 -14.69
C PRO A 36 -3.57 -4.25 -13.16
N TYR A 37 -4.44 -3.43 -12.58
CA TYR A 37 -4.70 -3.47 -11.14
C TYR A 37 -5.23 -4.84 -10.70
N GLY A 38 -4.76 -5.31 -9.56
CA GLY A 38 -5.05 -6.62 -8.98
C GLY A 38 -4.09 -7.74 -9.35
N VAL A 39 -3.09 -7.52 -10.22
CA VAL A 39 -2.02 -8.51 -10.43
C VAL A 39 -1.12 -8.60 -9.21
N ARG A 40 -0.58 -9.79 -8.94
CA ARG A 40 0.22 -10.05 -7.74
C ARG A 40 1.61 -10.58 -8.06
N VAL A 41 2.58 -10.17 -7.27
CA VAL A 41 3.98 -10.62 -7.33
C VAL A 41 4.48 -11.00 -5.94
N ARG A 42 5.37 -11.99 -5.84
CA ARG A 42 5.89 -12.47 -4.55
C ARG A 42 7.04 -11.63 -3.99
N TYR A 43 7.65 -10.80 -4.83
CA TYR A 43 8.77 -9.97 -4.45
C TYR A 43 8.72 -8.64 -5.18
N LEU A 44 9.35 -7.65 -4.59
CA LEU A 44 9.63 -6.35 -5.20
C LEU A 44 11.15 -6.18 -5.35
N PRO A 45 11.61 -5.36 -6.29
CA PRO A 45 13.04 -5.06 -6.43
C PRO A 45 13.58 -4.39 -5.16
N SER A 46 14.89 -4.46 -4.94
CA SER A 46 15.53 -3.92 -3.73
C SER A 46 15.40 -2.40 -3.58
N TYR A 47 15.17 -1.68 -4.68
CA TYR A 47 14.94 -0.24 -4.67
C TYR A 47 13.49 0.15 -4.37
N ALA A 48 12.57 -0.82 -4.19
CA ALA A 48 11.18 -0.52 -3.91
C ALA A 48 11.07 0.32 -2.62
N GLU A 49 10.43 1.47 -2.72
CA GLU A 49 10.28 2.40 -1.61
C GLU A 49 8.97 2.11 -0.89
N GLN A 50 9.02 2.04 0.45
CA GLN A 50 7.81 2.01 1.26
C GLN A 50 7.31 3.44 1.47
N VAL A 51 6.13 3.75 0.95
CA VAL A 51 5.49 5.07 1.01
C VAL A 51 4.21 4.97 1.81
N TRP A 52 4.08 5.82 2.82
CA TRP A 52 2.87 5.94 3.63
C TRP A 52 2.02 7.07 3.06
N ILE A 53 0.77 6.75 2.69
CA ILE A 53 -0.20 7.73 2.20
C ILE A 53 -1.46 7.57 3.04
N GLY A 54 -1.63 8.49 4.00
CA GLY A 54 -2.49 8.24 5.15
C GLY A 54 -1.99 7.04 5.95
N SER A 55 -2.92 6.25 6.46
CA SER A 55 -2.61 5.03 7.23
C SER A 55 -2.25 3.80 6.39
N ILE A 56 -2.27 3.89 5.06
CA ILE A 56 -2.02 2.76 4.17
C ILE A 56 -0.55 2.77 3.72
N GLY A 57 0.11 1.61 3.90
CA GLY A 57 1.49 1.39 3.47
C GLY A 57 1.54 0.87 2.06
N TYR A 58 1.99 1.71 1.15
CA TYR A 58 2.24 1.34 -0.23
C TYR A 58 3.72 0.99 -0.41
N PHE A 59 3.99 0.14 -1.39
CA PHE A 59 5.32 0.01 -1.96
C PHE A 59 5.29 0.61 -3.36
N LEU A 60 6.30 1.43 -3.70
CA LEU A 60 6.44 2.07 -4.99
C LEU A 60 7.67 1.48 -5.69
N ALA A 61 7.46 0.90 -6.88
CA ALA A 61 8.54 0.42 -7.73
C ALA A 61 8.24 0.73 -9.20
N ALA A 62 9.19 1.36 -9.89
CA ALA A 62 9.06 1.76 -11.31
C ALA A 62 7.74 2.49 -11.64
N GLY A 63 7.27 3.35 -10.73
CA GLY A 63 6.02 4.10 -10.88
C GLY A 63 4.72 3.30 -10.66
N THR A 64 4.82 2.05 -10.19
CA THR A 64 3.67 1.20 -9.85
C THR A 64 3.51 1.10 -8.34
N TYR A 65 2.28 1.30 -7.85
CA TYR A 65 1.93 1.15 -6.44
C TYR A 65 1.51 -0.29 -6.12
N TYR A 66 1.99 -0.81 -5.00
CA TYR A 66 1.66 -2.14 -4.49
C TYR A 66 1.20 -2.10 -3.05
N LEU A 67 0.28 -2.98 -2.68
CA LEU A 67 -0.05 -3.28 -1.28
C LEU A 67 0.41 -4.69 -0.92
N TRP A 68 1.00 -4.83 0.27
CA TRP A 68 1.29 -6.13 0.85
C TRP A 68 0.00 -6.84 1.30
N GLN A 69 -0.24 -8.03 0.79
CA GLN A 69 -1.36 -8.90 1.16
C GLN A 69 -0.88 -9.92 2.19
N ALA A 70 -1.08 -9.63 3.48
CA ALA A 70 -0.57 -10.47 4.56
C ALA A 70 -1.09 -11.92 4.53
N GLY A 71 -2.30 -12.16 4.03
CA GLY A 71 -2.90 -13.50 3.94
C GLY A 71 -2.24 -14.40 2.90
N SER A 72 -1.83 -13.82 1.76
CA SER A 72 -1.19 -14.55 0.64
C SER A 72 0.32 -14.35 0.57
N GLN A 73 0.86 -13.45 1.39
CA GLN A 73 2.27 -13.05 1.40
C GLN A 73 2.78 -12.63 0.01
N ASP A 74 1.97 -11.83 -0.69
CA ASP A 74 2.29 -11.26 -2.00
C ASP A 74 1.95 -9.77 -2.07
N TYR A 75 2.49 -9.11 -3.08
CA TYR A 75 2.27 -7.69 -3.36
C TYR A 75 1.28 -7.55 -4.49
N GLU A 76 0.16 -6.88 -4.24
CA GLU A 76 -0.89 -6.63 -5.22
C GLU A 76 -0.71 -5.24 -5.83
N VAL A 77 -0.68 -5.14 -7.15
CA VAL A 77 -0.72 -3.87 -7.88
C VAL A 77 -2.05 -3.20 -7.63
N VAL A 78 -2.01 -1.97 -7.13
CA VAL A 78 -3.21 -1.17 -6.84
C VAL A 78 -3.23 0.10 -7.66
N GLU A 79 -4.41 0.71 -7.73
CA GLU A 79 -4.54 2.05 -8.28
C GLU A 79 -3.64 3.02 -7.50
N PRO A 80 -2.94 3.94 -8.18
CA PRO A 80 -2.25 5.02 -7.51
C PRO A 80 -3.25 5.75 -6.60
N PRO A 81 -2.91 6.00 -5.33
CA PRO A 81 -3.79 6.77 -4.46
C PRO A 81 -4.03 8.12 -5.12
N GLN A 82 -5.30 8.44 -5.37
CA GLN A 82 -5.63 9.65 -6.11
C GLN A 82 -5.15 10.88 -5.32
N GLN A 83 -4.31 11.70 -5.96
CA GLN A 83 -3.66 12.88 -5.37
C GLN A 83 -4.64 13.97 -4.88
N VAL A 84 -5.94 13.81 -5.15
CA VAL A 84 -7.03 14.63 -4.59
C VAL A 84 -7.15 14.55 -3.06
N ALA A 85 -6.49 13.57 -2.44
CA ALA A 85 -6.50 13.38 -1.00
C ALA A 85 -5.36 14.12 -0.27
N SER A 86 -4.44 14.81 -0.97
CA SER A 86 -3.28 15.49 -0.35
C SER A 86 -3.65 16.60 0.65
N VAL A 87 -4.82 17.23 0.54
CA VAL A 87 -5.29 18.28 1.47
C VAL A 87 -6.16 17.71 2.60
N ALA A 88 -6.83 16.56 2.36
CA ALA A 88 -7.70 15.91 3.35
C ALA A 88 -6.97 14.88 4.22
N GLN A 89 -5.99 14.17 3.65
CA GLN A 89 -5.21 13.13 4.32
C GLN A 89 -4.37 13.69 5.46
N SER A 90 -3.78 14.87 5.29
CA SER A 90 -2.96 15.49 6.34
C SER A 90 -3.71 15.75 7.65
N ALA A 91 -5.05 15.83 7.63
CA ALA A 91 -5.84 16.09 8.83
C ALA A 91 -5.90 14.88 9.79
N TYR A 92 -5.78 13.66 9.26
CA TYR A 92 -5.93 12.42 10.03
C TYR A 92 -4.80 11.40 9.77
N ASP A 93 -3.77 11.78 9.00
CA ASP A 93 -2.57 10.99 8.82
C ASP A 93 -1.72 10.97 10.10
N VAL A 94 -1.11 9.82 10.36
CA VAL A 94 -0.33 9.54 11.56
C VAL A 94 1.00 8.97 11.15
N MET A 95 2.07 9.74 11.37
CA MET A 95 3.43 9.30 11.08
C MET A 95 3.90 8.40 12.22
N ALA A 96 3.93 7.10 11.95
CA ALA A 96 4.32 6.08 12.91
C ALA A 96 5.63 5.39 12.50
N TYR A 97 6.56 5.23 13.44
CA TYR A 97 7.87 4.62 13.23
C TYR A 97 8.02 3.37 14.11
N PRO A 98 8.43 2.22 13.55
CA PRO A 98 8.63 0.99 14.33
C PRO A 98 9.75 1.17 15.38
N MET A 99 9.49 0.81 16.64
CA MET A 99 10.50 0.90 17.72
C MET A 99 11.24 -0.42 17.99
N TYR A 100 10.74 -1.55 17.49
CA TYR A 100 11.21 -2.89 17.87
C TYR A 100 11.64 -3.74 16.67
N ASN A 101 12.19 -3.10 15.63
CA ASN A 101 12.53 -3.77 14.36
C ASN A 101 11.36 -4.59 13.78
N GLN A 102 10.13 -4.08 13.91
CA GLN A 102 8.96 -4.74 13.31
C GLN A 102 9.21 -4.91 11.80
N GLY A 103 9.13 -6.14 11.30
CA GLY A 103 9.32 -6.42 9.88
C GLY A 103 8.20 -5.83 9.02
N PRO A 104 8.39 -5.65 7.70
CA PRO A 104 7.39 -5.04 6.81
C PRO A 104 6.03 -5.75 6.88
N ASP A 105 6.01 -7.08 6.96
CA ASP A 105 4.78 -7.86 7.12
C ASP A 105 4.02 -7.56 8.41
N GLN A 106 4.77 -7.37 9.50
CA GLN A 106 4.19 -7.03 10.80
C GLN A 106 3.67 -5.59 10.77
N GLN A 107 4.43 -4.65 10.23
CA GLN A 107 4.01 -3.26 10.06
C GLN A 107 2.74 -3.14 9.23
N ALA A 108 2.63 -3.91 8.16
CA ALA A 108 1.43 -3.95 7.33
C ALA A 108 0.22 -4.49 8.11
N ARG A 109 0.37 -5.60 8.85
CA ARG A 109 -0.72 -6.17 9.67
C ARG A 109 -1.15 -5.22 10.78
N ASP A 110 -0.21 -4.72 11.57
CA ASP A 110 -0.46 -3.84 12.70
C ASP A 110 -1.24 -2.60 12.26
N ARG A 111 -0.85 -1.99 11.14
CA ARG A 111 -1.52 -0.80 10.60
C ARG A 111 -2.87 -1.10 9.99
N TYR A 112 -3.03 -2.21 9.27
CA TYR A 112 -4.34 -2.62 8.77
C TYR A 112 -5.34 -2.81 9.91
N GLU A 113 -4.91 -3.50 10.96
CA GLU A 113 -5.71 -3.73 12.16
C GLU A 113 -6.00 -2.43 12.91
N CYS A 114 -5.01 -1.54 13.06
CA CYS A 114 -5.21 -0.25 13.72
C CYS A 114 -6.08 0.71 12.90
N HIS A 115 -5.97 0.70 11.57
CA HIS A 115 -6.86 1.43 10.67
C HIS A 115 -8.30 0.97 10.86
N ARG A 116 -8.54 -0.35 10.81
CA ARG A 116 -9.88 -0.91 11.03
C ARG A 116 -10.43 -0.56 12.40
N TRP A 117 -9.61 -0.65 13.44
CA TRP A 117 -10.00 -0.28 14.79
C TRP A 117 -10.34 1.21 14.89
N ALA A 118 -9.52 2.09 14.31
CA ALA A 118 -9.77 3.53 14.30
C ALA A 118 -11.04 3.90 13.51
N ALA A 119 -11.31 3.22 12.39
CA ALA A 119 -12.53 3.40 11.62
C ALA A 119 -13.78 2.97 12.41
N ASP A 120 -13.72 1.85 13.13
CA ASP A 120 -14.80 1.37 14.01
C ASP A 120 -15.06 2.35 15.16
N GLN A 121 -14.00 2.87 15.79
CA GLN A 121 -14.12 3.81 16.91
C GLN A 121 -14.62 5.21 16.49
N SER A 122 -14.28 5.66 15.27
CA SER A 122 -14.62 7.01 14.79
C SER A 122 -15.85 7.07 13.89
N GLY A 123 -16.29 5.93 13.34
CA GLY A 123 -17.31 5.88 12.30
C GLY A 123 -16.86 6.42 10.93
N PHE A 124 -15.55 6.60 10.73
CA PHE A 124 -14.96 7.18 9.52
C PHE A 124 -13.84 6.31 8.96
N ASP A 125 -13.96 5.92 7.70
CA ASP A 125 -12.92 5.20 6.97
C ASP A 125 -12.29 6.13 5.91
N PRO A 126 -11.03 6.57 6.11
CA PRO A 126 -10.35 7.43 5.15
C PRO A 126 -10.05 6.75 3.81
N ALA A 127 -10.04 5.43 3.73
CA ALA A 127 -9.86 4.70 2.47
C ALA A 127 -11.08 4.81 1.55
N LEU A 128 -12.25 5.16 2.10
CA LEU A 128 -13.51 5.33 1.36
C LEU A 128 -13.92 6.80 1.22
N ALA A 129 -13.17 7.72 1.85
CA ALA A 129 -13.51 9.13 1.90
C ALA A 129 -13.27 9.83 0.55
N SER A 130 -14.32 10.41 -0.03
CA SER A 130 -14.23 11.24 -1.24
C SER A 130 -14.13 12.74 -0.95
N TYR A 131 -14.31 13.15 0.31
CA TYR A 131 -14.21 14.53 0.78
C TYR A 131 -13.63 14.57 2.19
N ALA A 132 -13.13 15.75 2.59
CA ALA A 132 -12.58 15.95 3.93
C ALA A 132 -13.67 15.81 5.00
N PRO A 133 -13.49 14.97 6.03
CA PRO A 133 -14.46 14.85 7.10
C PRO A 133 -14.46 16.12 7.99
N PRO A 134 -15.50 16.33 8.80
CA PRO A 134 -15.45 17.34 9.86
C PRO A 134 -14.23 17.14 10.77
N ALA A 135 -13.64 18.23 11.26
CA ALA A 135 -12.41 18.19 12.06
C ALA A 135 -12.50 17.24 13.28
N TYR A 136 -13.64 17.22 13.97
CA TYR A 136 -13.83 16.34 15.13
C TYR A 136 -13.79 14.83 14.76
N VAL A 137 -14.24 14.46 13.55
CA VAL A 137 -14.21 13.08 13.07
C VAL A 137 -12.77 12.67 12.73
N ALA A 138 -12.05 13.55 12.02
CA ALA A 138 -10.62 13.36 11.74
C ALA A 138 -9.81 13.22 13.03
N ASP A 139 -10.09 14.06 14.03
CA ASP A 139 -9.41 14.02 15.33
C ASP A 139 -9.69 12.72 16.10
N ASN A 140 -10.94 12.24 16.11
CA ASN A 140 -11.29 10.97 16.75
C ASN A 140 -10.58 9.79 16.08
N TYR A 141 -10.61 9.75 14.74
CA TYR A 141 -9.91 8.72 13.97
C TYR A 141 -8.40 8.75 14.26
N ARG A 142 -7.78 9.94 14.20
CA ARG A 142 -6.35 10.13 14.45
C ARG A 142 -5.95 9.66 15.85
N ARG A 143 -6.70 10.05 16.88
CA ARG A 143 -6.45 9.63 18.27
C ARG A 143 -6.54 8.11 18.44
N ALA A 144 -7.54 7.49 17.83
CA ALA A 144 -7.68 6.03 17.86
C ALA A 144 -6.50 5.35 17.14
N LEU A 145 -6.15 5.82 15.94
CA LEU A 145 -5.04 5.27 15.18
C LEU A 145 -3.72 5.39 15.95
N THR A 146 -3.41 6.56 16.52
CA THR A 146 -2.24 6.78 17.38
C THR A 146 -2.23 5.83 18.58
N ALA A 147 -3.35 5.72 19.30
CA ALA A 147 -3.43 4.86 20.48
C ALA A 147 -3.14 3.39 20.16
N CYS A 148 -3.71 2.89 19.06
CA CYS A 148 -3.48 1.50 18.63
C CYS A 148 -2.02 1.28 18.22
N LEU A 149 -1.45 2.18 17.41
CA LEU A 149 -0.06 2.06 16.94
C LEU A 149 0.94 2.20 18.09
N SER A 150 0.75 3.15 19.00
CA SER A 150 1.59 3.25 20.21
C SER A 150 1.52 1.98 21.06
N GLY A 151 0.33 1.36 21.20
CA GLY A 151 0.16 0.08 21.88
C GLY A 151 0.89 -1.10 21.21
N ARG A 152 1.20 -1.00 19.90
CA ARG A 152 1.95 -2.01 19.14
C ARG A 152 3.44 -1.69 18.99
N GLY A 153 3.94 -0.72 19.75
CA GLY A 153 5.36 -0.38 19.77
C GLY A 153 5.80 0.47 18.59
N TYR A 154 4.91 1.33 18.09
CA TYR A 154 5.27 2.40 17.16
C TYR A 154 5.42 3.71 17.91
N SER A 155 6.47 4.45 17.60
CA SER A 155 6.58 5.87 17.97
C SER A 155 5.75 6.68 17.00
N VAL A 156 4.88 7.53 17.52
CA VAL A 156 3.91 8.30 16.73
C VAL A 156 4.14 9.79 16.96
N ASN A 157 4.30 10.57 15.88
CA ASN A 157 4.42 12.04 15.91
C ASN A 157 3.32 12.73 15.10
#